data_AF-A0A1V4XXP0-F1
#
_entry.id   AF-A0A1V4XXP0-F1
#
_cell.length_a   1.000
_cell.length_b   1.000
_cell.length_c   1.000
_cell.angle_alpha   90.00
_cell.angle_beta   90.00
_cell.angle_gamma   90.00
#
_symmetry.space_group_name_H-M   'P 1'
#
loop_
_entity.id
_entity.type
_entity.pdbx_description
1 polymer ?
#
loop_
_entity_poly.entity_id
_entity_poly.type
_entity_poly.pdbx_seq_one_letter_code
_entity_poly.pdbx_strand_id
1 'polypeptide(L)' 'MTKELIFPTILIVLDICAALAYMPSCDWRKVVYWLAAAVLTSAVTY' A
#
# COMPACT_ATOMS: atom_id res chain seq x y z
N MET A 1 -9.24 -2.47 -20.19
CA MET A 1 -8.51 -3.01 -19.03
C MET A 1 -9.51 -3.70 -18.13
N THR A 2 -9.29 -4.97 -17.81
CA THR A 2 -10.21 -5.81 -17.04
C THR A 2 -10.41 -5.22 -15.63
N LYS A 3 -11.63 -5.31 -15.10
CA LYS A 3 -12.05 -4.75 -13.80
C LYS A 3 -11.20 -5.24 -12.61
N GLU A 4 -10.38 -6.25 -12.85
CA GLU A 4 -9.52 -6.96 -11.89
C GLU A 4 -8.38 -6.09 -11.37
N LEU A 5 -7.97 -5.04 -12.11
CA LEU A 5 -6.88 -4.15 -11.72
C LEU A 5 -7.34 -2.96 -10.86
N ILE A 6 -8.63 -2.61 -10.90
CA ILE A 6 -9.15 -1.42 -10.20
C ILE A 6 -9.03 -1.60 -8.68
N PHE A 7 -9.33 -2.80 -8.19
CA PHE A 7 -9.25 -3.14 -6.76
C PHE A 7 -7.81 -3.11 -6.22
N PRO A 8 -6.81 -3.80 -6.83
CA PRO A 8 -5.43 -3.75 -6.37
C PRO A 8 -4.82 -2.34 -6.50
N THR A 9 -5.17 -1.56 -7.53
CA THR A 9 -4.69 -0.17 -7.62
C THR A 9 -5.18 0.69 -6.44
N ILE A 10 -6.45 0.54 -6.03
CA ILE A 10 -6.99 1.26 -4.86
C ILE A 10 -6.30 0.81 -3.57
N LEU A 11 -6.05 -0.49 -3.40
CA LEU A 11 -5.32 -1.03 -2.23
C LEU A 11 -3.91 -0.46 -2.12
N ILE A 12 -3.15 -0.42 -3.22
CA ILE A 12 -1.79 0.14 -3.23
C ILE A 12 -1.80 1.62 -2.80
N VAL A 13 -2.74 2.42 -3.32
CA VAL A 13 -2.88 3.83 -2.94
C VAL A 13 -3.24 3.97 -1.46
N LEU A 14 -4.13 3.12 -0.96
CA LEU A 14 -4.54 3.12 0.45
C LEU A 14 -3.36 2.76 1.37
N ASP A 15 -2.56 1.77 1.00
CA ASP A 15 -1.38 1.33 1.77
C ASP A 15 -0.31 2.43 1.83
N ILE A 16 -0.07 3.15 0.73
CA ILE A 16 0.85 4.30 0.68
C ILE A 16 0.32 5.45 1.55
N CYS A 17 -0.98 5.76 1.45
CA CYS A 17 -1.62 6.77 2.31
C CYS A 17 -1.55 6.38 3.80
N ALA A 18 -1.72 5.11 4.13
CA ALA A 18 -1.57 4.61 5.50
C ALA A 18 -0.12 4.75 5.97
N ALA A 19 0.87 4.39 5.15
CA ALA A 19 2.28 4.60 5.45
C ALA A 19 2.61 6.09 5.71
N LEU A 20 2.05 6.99 4.91
CA LEU A 20 2.15 8.45 5.10
C LEU A 20 1.46 8.93 6.38
N ALA A 21 0.28 8.39 6.70
CA ALA A 21 -0.48 8.74 7.91
C ALA A 21 0.20 8.25 9.20
N TYR A 22 1.02 7.20 9.15
CA TYR A 22 1.77 6.69 10.30
C TYR A 22 3.13 7.38 10.52
N MET A 23 3.59 8.20 9.56
CA MET A 23 4.84 8.96 9.66
C MET A 23 4.84 9.96 10.85
N PRO A 24 3.76 10.74 11.12
CA PRO A 24 3.68 11.63 12.28
C PRO A 24 3.59 10.91 13.63
N SER A 25 3.12 9.65 13.65
CA SER A 25 2.97 8.86 14.88
C SER A 25 4.28 8.21 15.35
N CYS A 26 5.40 8.40 14.63
CA CYS A 26 6.70 7.79 14.90
C CYS A 26 6.68 6.24 14.94
N ASP A 27 5.62 5.62 14.41
CA ASP A 27 5.41 4.17 14.33
C ASP A 27 6.07 3.61 13.06
N TRP A 28 7.40 3.67 13.00
CA TRP A 28 8.19 3.22 11.84
C TRP A 28 7.92 1.75 11.44
N ARG A 29 7.58 0.89 12.41
CA ARG A 29 7.20 -0.50 12.15
C ARG A 29 5.96 -0.60 11.25
N LYS A 30 4.96 0.24 11.50
CA LYS A 30 3.73 0.25 10.71
C LYS A 30 3.99 0.84 9.33
N VAL A 31 4.77 1.93 9.23
CA VAL A 31 5.14 2.52 7.94
C VAL A 31 5.76 1.48 7.01
N VAL A 32 6.77 0.74 7.48
CA VAL A 32 7.41 -0.32 6.69
C VAL A 32 6.45 -1.46 6.37
N TYR A 33 5.56 -1.83 7.30
CA TYR A 33 4.56 -2.87 7.08
C TYR A 33 3.57 -2.50 5.96
N TRP A 34 3.03 -1.29 5.99
CA TRP A 34 2.12 -0.78 4.96
C TRP A 34 2.83 -0.63 3.61
N LEU A 35 4.09 -0.20 3.60
CA LEU A 35 4.89 -0.09 2.37
C LEU A 35 5.19 -1.48 1.78
N ALA A 36 5.48 -2.49 2.62
CA ALA A 36 5.65 -3.87 2.18
C ALA A 36 4.36 -4.47 1.59
N ALA A 37 3.19 -4.15 2.17
CA ALA A 37 1.90 -4.55 1.61
C ALA A 37 1.68 -3.95 0.21
N ALA A 38 1.93 -2.63 0.05
CA ALA A 38 1.84 -1.97 -1.25
C ALA A 38 2.77 -2.61 -2.29
N VAL A 39 4.02 -2.92 -1.91
CA VAL A 39 4.99 -3.58 -2.79
C VAL A 39 4.53 -4.98 -3.16
N LEU A 40 4.06 -5.79 -2.20
CA LEU A 40 3.58 -7.14 -2.46
C LEU A 40 2.40 -7.13 -3.43
N THR A 41 1.41 -6.25 -3.21
CA THR A 41 0.25 -6.11 -4.10
C THR A 41 0.67 -5.64 -5.49
N SER A 42 1.64 -4.73 -5.60
CA SER A 42 2.17 -4.30 -6.90
C SER A 42 2.89 -5.45 -7.63
N ALA A 43 3.71 -6.23 -6.93
CA ALA A 43 4.55 -7.29 -7.50
C ALA A 43 3.77 -8.51 -7.99
N VAL A 44 2.61 -8.81 -7.39
CA VAL A 44 1.75 -9.91 -7.84
C VAL A 44 0.73 -9.48 -8.90
N THR A 45 0.56 -8.16 -9.10
CA THR A 45 -0.45 -7.60 -10.01
C THR A 45 0.15 -7.19 -11.35
N TYR A 46 1.40 -6.69 -11.36
CA TYR A 46 2.12 -6.19 -12.53
C TYR A 46 3.41 -6.97 -12.76
#